data_AF-A0AAV1RP79-F1
#
_entry.id   AF-A0AAV1RP79-F1
#
_cell.length_a   1.000
_cell.length_b   1.000
_cell.length_c   1.000
_cell.angle_alpha   90.00
_cell.angle_beta   90.00
_cell.angle_gamma   90.00
#
_symmetry.space_group_name_H-M   'P 1'
#
loop_
_entity.id
_entity.type
_entity.pdbx_description
1 polymer ?
#
loop_
_entity_poly.entity_id
_entity_poly.type
_entity_poly.pdbx_seq_one_letter_code
_entity_poly.pdbx_strand_id
1 'polypeptide(L)'
;MGLALLPPPPPPQIPGLPIPGSPQNLIKCWQPLTSIPGCVMEILTSFLGGLEVVTSIASIPTYKPSDRIRQFNDLAEFLGDERAQDARTIWNRPLKTIYIGGCGELKVTKPSLSPSLP
;
A
#
# COMPACT_ATOMS: atom_id res chain seq x y z
N MET A 1 16.91 -30.87 12.85
CA MET A 1 17.54 -30.55 11.55
C MET A 1 16.70 -29.47 10.90
N GLY A 2 17.17 -28.22 10.94
CA GLY A 2 16.43 -27.05 10.48
C GLY A 2 16.59 -26.85 8.98
N LEU A 3 15.48 -26.75 8.26
CA LEU A 3 15.46 -26.35 6.86
C LEU A 3 15.38 -24.84 6.82
N ALA A 4 16.46 -24.21 6.37
CA ALA A 4 16.52 -22.78 6.13
C ALA A 4 15.52 -22.39 5.04
N LEU A 5 14.66 -21.43 5.34
CA LEU A 5 13.88 -20.70 4.35
C LEU A 5 14.85 -19.97 3.43
N LEU A 6 14.99 -20.41 2.18
CA LEU A 6 15.67 -19.61 1.17
C LEU A 6 14.83 -18.34 0.94
N PRO A 7 15.42 -17.12 1.00
CA PRO A 7 14.70 -15.91 0.68
C PRO A 7 14.22 -15.94 -0.79
N PRO A 8 13.06 -15.35 -1.11
CA PRO A 8 12.56 -15.30 -2.48
C PRO A 8 13.58 -14.60 -3.40
N PRO A 9 13.71 -15.04 -4.67
CA PRO A 9 14.62 -14.42 -5.61
C PRO A 9 14.25 -12.93 -5.80
N PRO A 10 15.25 -12.03 -5.88
CA PRO A 10 14.97 -10.62 -6.11
C PRO A 10 14.25 -10.44 -7.45
N PRO A 11 13.26 -9.53 -7.53
CA PRO A 11 12.54 -9.28 -8.77
C PRO A 11 13.51 -8.84 -9.88
N PRO A 12 13.25 -9.21 -11.14
CA PRO A 12 14.15 -8.92 -12.26
C PRO A 12 14.36 -7.40 -12.40
N GLN A 13 15.61 -6.98 -12.26
CA GLN A 13 16.03 -5.59 -12.43
C GLN A 13 16.27 -5.35 -13.92
N ILE A 14 15.30 -4.74 -14.60
CA ILE A 14 15.45 -4.35 -16.01
C ILE A 14 16.31 -3.08 -16.07
N PRO A 15 17.47 -3.10 -16.76
CA PRO A 15 18.30 -1.91 -16.93
C PRO A 15 17.51 -0.80 -17.64
N GLY A 16 17.36 0.35 -16.98
CA GLY A 16 16.66 1.52 -17.52
C GLY A 16 15.21 1.71 -17.04
N LEU A 17 14.66 0.80 -16.24
CA LEU A 17 13.39 1.05 -15.55
C LEU A 17 13.64 1.75 -14.21
N PRO A 18 12.95 2.88 -13.91
CA PRO A 18 13.10 3.57 -12.65
C PRO A 18 12.70 2.64 -11.50
N ILE A 19 13.61 2.43 -10.55
CA ILE A 19 13.34 1.67 -9.34
C ILE A 19 12.14 2.33 -8.64
N PRO A 20 11.01 1.60 -8.44
CA PRO A 20 9.92 2.08 -7.61
C PRO A 20 10.47 2.31 -6.20
N GLY A 21 10.48 3.57 -5.75
CA GLY A 21 10.95 3.92 -4.40
C GLY A 21 12.35 4.54 -4.30
N SER A 22 12.98 4.98 -5.39
CA SER A 22 14.18 5.84 -5.24
C SER A 22 13.79 7.17 -4.53
N PRO A 23 14.66 7.72 -3.65
CA PRO A 23 14.36 8.95 -2.92
C PRO A 23 13.99 10.12 -3.85
N GLN A 24 14.58 10.17 -5.03
CA GLN A 24 14.35 11.21 -6.03
C GLN A 24 12.98 11.09 -6.70
N ASN A 25 12.49 9.86 -6.90
CA ASN A 25 11.16 9.62 -7.47
C ASN A 25 10.07 9.98 -6.44
N LEU A 26 10.30 9.70 -5.16
CA LEU A 26 9.40 10.13 -4.09
C LEU A 26 9.32 11.65 -4.02
N ILE A 27 10.46 12.35 -3.96
CA ILE A 27 10.47 13.81 -3.88
C ILE A 27 9.70 14.44 -5.04
N LYS A 28 9.84 13.92 -6.28
CA LYS A 28 9.09 14.37 -7.46
C LYS A 28 7.58 14.13 -7.34
N CYS A 29 7.16 12.96 -6.85
CA CYS A 29 5.75 12.63 -6.64
C CYS A 29 5.07 13.56 -5.61
N TRP A 30 5.83 14.03 -4.62
CA TRP A 30 5.31 14.89 -3.56
C TRP A 30 5.49 16.40 -3.82
N GLN A 31 6.24 16.81 -4.86
CA GLN A 31 6.47 18.23 -5.19
C GLN A 31 5.19 19.08 -5.28
N PRO A 32 4.11 18.65 -5.96
CA PRO A 32 2.90 19.47 -6.08
C PRO A 32 2.24 19.76 -4.73
N LEU A 33 2.35 18.82 -3.78
CA LEU A 33 1.77 18.93 -2.45
C LEU A 33 2.62 19.81 -1.54
N THR A 34 3.95 19.72 -1.63
CA THR A 34 4.87 20.54 -0.84
C THR A 34 4.94 22.00 -1.33
N SER A 35 4.63 22.24 -2.61
CA SER A 35 4.66 23.58 -3.21
C SER A 35 3.48 24.46 -2.77
N ILE A 36 2.38 23.86 -2.30
CA ILE A 36 1.21 24.59 -1.79
C ILE A 36 1.33 24.71 -0.26
N PRO A 37 1.51 25.92 0.29
CA PRO A 37 1.58 26.12 1.74
C PRO A 37 0.33 25.55 2.43
N GLY A 38 0.53 24.78 3.50
CA GLY A 38 -0.56 24.19 4.28
C GLY A 38 -1.13 22.87 3.75
N CYS A 39 -0.93 22.52 2.47
CA CYS A 39 -1.50 21.29 1.88
C CYS A 39 -1.04 20.02 2.61
N VAL A 40 0.27 19.91 2.90
CA VAL A 40 0.83 18.78 3.66
C VAL A 40 0.24 18.70 5.07
N MET A 41 0.04 19.84 5.73
CA MET A 41 -0.50 19.88 7.10
C MET A 41 -1.97 19.47 7.14
N GLU A 42 -2.78 19.87 6.16
CA GLU A 42 -4.18 19.47 6.06
C GLU A 42 -4.33 17.96 5.80
N ILE A 43 -3.48 17.39 4.95
CA ILE A 43 -3.43 15.94 4.69
C ILE A 43 -3.05 15.19 5.97
N LEU A 44 -1.99 15.63 6.64
CA LEU A 44 -1.56 15.01 7.90
C LEU A 44 -2.63 15.12 8.99
N THR A 45 -3.30 16.27 9.11
CA THR A 45 -4.39 16.48 10.07
C THR A 45 -5.57 15.56 9.78
N SER A 46 -5.98 15.46 8.51
CA SER A 46 -7.06 14.57 8.08
C SER A 46 -6.71 13.10 8.33
N PHE A 47 -5.47 12.70 8.05
CA PHE A 47 -4.98 11.36 8.31
C PHE A 47 -4.93 11.04 9.81
N LEU A 48 -4.39 11.94 10.64
CA LEU A 48 -4.33 11.78 12.08
C LEU A 48 -5.72 11.69 12.71
N GLY A 49 -6.69 12.47 12.21
CA GLY A 49 -8.09 12.37 12.63
C GLY A 49 -8.75 11.03 12.26
N GLY A 50 -8.27 10.37 11.20
CA GLY A 50 -8.75 9.04 10.76
C GLY A 50 -7.91 7.86 11.25
N LEU A 51 -6.78 8.11 11.95
CA LEU A 51 -5.82 7.06 12.29
C LEU A 51 -6.42 5.99 13.20
N GLU A 52 -7.28 6.38 14.14
CA GLU A 52 -7.98 5.45 15.02
C GLU A 52 -8.85 4.44 14.23
N VAL A 53 -9.56 4.91 13.21
CA VAL A 53 -10.38 4.07 12.33
C VAL A 53 -9.50 3.09 11.55
N VAL A 54 -8.37 3.57 11.02
CA VAL A 54 -7.40 2.72 10.29
C VAL A 54 -6.78 1.67 11.22
N THR A 55 -6.40 2.04 12.44
CA THR A 55 -5.88 1.11 13.44
C THR A 55 -6.92 0.06 13.82
N SER A 56 -8.17 0.47 13.99
CA SER A 56 -9.28 -0.44 14.27
C SER A 56 -9.50 -1.44 13.14
N ILE A 57 -9.47 -0.98 11.88
CA ILE A 57 -9.54 -1.84 10.70
C ILE A 57 -8.35 -2.81 10.64
N ALA A 58 -7.13 -2.33 10.91
CA ALA A 58 -5.93 -3.15 10.89
C ALA A 58 -5.93 -4.26 11.96
N SER A 59 -6.68 -4.08 13.04
CA SER A 59 -6.85 -5.09 14.09
C SER A 59 -7.79 -6.24 13.71
N ILE A 60 -8.58 -6.09 12.64
CA ILE A 60 -9.53 -7.12 12.19
C ILE A 60 -8.74 -8.35 11.73
N PRO A 61 -9.06 -9.56 12.23
CA PRO A 61 -8.36 -10.75 11.81
C PRO A 61 -8.59 -10.99 10.31
N THR A 62 -7.52 -11.35 9.62
CA THR A 62 -7.53 -11.67 8.19
C THR A 62 -7.39 -13.16 7.97
N TYR A 63 -7.89 -13.65 6.83
CA TYR A 63 -7.69 -15.03 6.44
C TYR A 63 -6.20 -15.31 6.20
N LYS A 64 -5.66 -16.26 6.96
CA LYS A 64 -4.29 -16.75 6.84
C LYS A 64 -4.31 -18.25 6.57
N PRO A 65 -3.91 -18.71 5.37
CA PRO A 65 -3.84 -20.13 5.06
C PRO A 65 -2.76 -20.81 5.92
N SER A 66 -2.95 -22.10 6.22
CA SER A 66 -1.94 -22.91 6.87
C SER A 66 -0.71 -23.12 5.98
N ASP A 67 0.44 -23.44 6.58
CA ASP A 67 1.71 -23.60 5.84
C ASP A 67 1.63 -24.63 4.72
N ARG A 68 0.86 -25.70 4.94
CA ARG A 68 0.60 -26.72 3.92
C ARG A 68 -0.08 -26.12 2.69
N ILE A 69 -1.15 -25.35 2.87
CA ILE A 69 -1.90 -24.74 1.77
C ILE A 69 -1.04 -23.71 1.04
N ARG A 70 -0.16 -23.01 1.75
CA ARG A 70 0.81 -22.09 1.13
C ARG A 70 1.77 -22.86 0.22
N GLN A 71 2.43 -23.89 0.75
CA GLN A 71 3.36 -24.73 0.00
C GLN A 71 2.73 -25.39 -1.25
N PHE A 72 1.50 -25.90 -1.13
CA PHE A 72 0.81 -26.48 -2.29
C PHE A 72 0.48 -25.44 -3.35
N ASN A 73 0.01 -24.25 -2.97
CA ASN A 73 -0.24 -23.18 -3.94
C ASN A 73 1.07 -22.67 -4.58
N ASP A 74 2.15 -22.58 -3.81
CA ASP A 74 3.46 -22.18 -4.31
C ASP A 74 3.99 -23.18 -5.36
N LEU A 75 3.81 -24.48 -5.13
CA LEU A 75 4.16 -25.51 -6.12
C LEU A 75 3.23 -25.47 -7.34
N ALA A 76 1.92 -25.29 -7.13
CA ALA A 76 0.94 -25.24 -8.21
C ALA A 76 1.18 -24.03 -9.13
N GLU A 77 1.49 -22.87 -8.57
CA GLU A 77 1.91 -21.70 -9.35
C GLU A 77 3.20 -21.96 -10.14
N PHE A 78 4.20 -22.62 -9.54
CA PHE A 78 5.43 -22.98 -10.25
C PHE A 78 5.16 -23.85 -11.49
N LEU A 79 4.14 -24.70 -11.43
CA LEU A 79 3.70 -25.54 -12.56
C LEU A 79 2.73 -24.83 -13.51
N GLY A 80 2.42 -23.55 -13.29
CA GLY A 80 1.52 -22.76 -14.12
C GLY A 80 0.03 -22.97 -13.85
N ASP A 81 -0.36 -23.48 -12.68
CA ASP A 81 -1.76 -23.62 -12.29
C ASP A 81 -2.35 -22.26 -11.90
N GLU A 82 -3.19 -21.71 -12.78
CA GLU A 82 -3.87 -20.43 -12.57
C GLU A 82 -4.75 -20.42 -11.31
N ARG A 83 -5.28 -21.58 -10.88
CA ARG A 83 -6.11 -21.65 -9.67
C ARG A 83 -5.34 -21.32 -8.41
N ALA A 84 -4.02 -21.53 -8.40
CA ALA A 84 -3.17 -21.13 -7.28
C ALA A 84 -3.19 -19.61 -7.09
N GLN A 85 -3.26 -18.85 -8.18
CA GLN A 85 -3.37 -17.39 -8.14
C GLN A 85 -4.75 -16.96 -7.64
N ASP A 86 -5.82 -17.60 -8.11
CA ASP A 86 -7.18 -17.33 -7.63
C ASP A 86 -7.31 -17.57 -6.12
N ALA A 87 -6.72 -18.66 -5.61
CA ALA A 87 -6.70 -18.97 -4.18
C ALA A 87 -5.98 -17.89 -3.36
N ARG A 88 -5.00 -17.19 -3.93
CA ARG A 88 -4.27 -16.09 -3.24
C ARG A 88 -5.05 -14.80 -3.17
N THR A 89 -6.05 -14.59 -4.02
CA THR A 89 -6.88 -13.37 -4.00
C THR A 89 -7.62 -13.18 -2.67
N ILE A 90 -7.90 -14.27 -1.96
CA ILE A 90 -8.57 -14.23 -0.64
C ILE A 90 -7.59 -14.16 0.54
N TRP A 91 -6.28 -14.29 0.31
CA TRP A 91 -5.29 -14.22 1.38
C TRP A 91 -5.23 -12.81 1.95
N ASN A 92 -5.09 -12.70 3.26
CA ASN A 92 -5.14 -11.44 4.00
C ASN A 92 -6.46 -10.66 3.85
N ARG A 93 -7.51 -11.30 3.31
CA ARG A 93 -8.85 -10.70 3.29
C ARG A 93 -9.40 -10.65 4.73
N PRO A 94 -10.00 -9.53 5.17
CA PRO A 94 -10.65 -9.44 6.47
C PRO A 94 -11.75 -10.50 6.63
N LEU A 95 -11.82 -11.13 7.81
CA LEU A 95 -12.87 -12.11 8.12
C LEU A 95 -14.24 -11.45 8.36
N LYS A 96 -14.26 -10.14 8.57
CA LYS A 96 -15.46 -9.32 8.65
C LYS A 96 -15.52 -8.40 7.45
N THR A 97 -16.71 -8.25 6.86
CA THR A 97 -16.92 -7.31 5.75
C THR A 97 -16.70 -5.88 6.23
N ILE A 98 -15.80 -5.17 5.55
CA ILE A 98 -15.57 -3.73 5.73
C ILE A 98 -16.25 -3.04 4.57
N TYR A 99 -17.06 -2.03 4.87
CA TYR A 99 -17.70 -1.20 3.85
C TYR A 99 -17.41 0.27 4.15
N ILE A 100 -17.31 1.07 3.09
CA ILE A 100 -17.16 2.52 3.20
C ILE A 100 -18.58 3.09 3.21
N GLY A 101 -19.07 3.49 4.38
CA GLY A 101 -20.45 4.01 4.55
C GLY A 101 -20.69 5.36 3.88
N GLY A 102 -19.63 6.13 3.65
CA GLY A 102 -19.67 7.40 2.93
C GLY A 102 -18.27 7.87 2.57
N CYS A 103 -18.13 8.49 1.40
CA CYS A 103 -16.91 9.15 0.95
C CYS A 103 -17.28 10.45 0.22
N GLY A 104 -16.33 11.37 0.12
CA GLY A 104 -16.56 12.67 -0.50
C GLY A 104 -15.26 13.41 -0.79
N GLU A 105 -15.37 14.59 -1.39
CA GLU A 105 -14.24 15.47 -1.69
C GLU A 105 -14.09 16.53 -0.61
N LEU A 106 -12.86 16.69 -0.10
CA LEU A 106 -12.50 17.81 0.77
C LEU A 106 -12.02 18.98 -0.11
N LYS A 107 -12.81 20.06 -0.17
CA LYS A 107 -12.41 21.29 -0.87
C LYS A 107 -11.40 22.05 -0.02
N VAL A 108 -10.13 22.00 -0.43
CA VAL A 108 -9.06 22.79 0.18
C VAL A 108 -9.13 24.21 -0.37
N THR A 109 -9.21 25.20 0.51
CA THR A 109 -9.21 26.61 0.10
C THR A 109 -7.78 26.95 -0.33
N LYS A 110 -7.58 27.37 -1.58
CA LYS A 110 -6.26 27.82 -2.05
C LYS A 110 -5.75 28.94 -1.13
N PRO A 111 -4.57 28.82 -0.50
CA PRO A 111 -3.96 29.94 0.18
C PRO A 111 -3.70 31.04 -0.85
N SER A 112 -4.37 32.18 -0.72
CA SER A 112 -4.09 33.39 -1.48
C SER A 112 -2.81 34.04 -0.93
N LEU A 113 -1.66 33.44 -1.19
CA LEU A 113 -0.37 34.09 -1.00
C LEU A 113 0.11 34.56 -2.36
N SER A 114 -0.03 35.87 -2.58
CA SER A 114 0.63 36.56 -3.69
C SER A 114 2.14 36.27 -3.60
N PRO A 115 2.79 35.80 -4.68
CA PRO A 115 4.22 35.57 -4.64
C PRO A 115 4.94 36.90 -4.45
N SER A 116 5.53 37.14 -3.28
CA SER A 116 6.54 38.18 -3.13
C SER A 116 7.86 37.65 -3.69
N LEU A 117 8.23 38.15 -4.86
CA LEU A 117 9.57 38.00 -5.44
C LEU A 117 10.62 38.69 -4.54
N PRO A 118 11.79 38.09 -4.26
CA PRO A 118 13.03 38.83 -4.13
C PRO A 118 13.58 39.25 -5.51
#